data_AF-A0A1Q3M8M8-F1
#
_entry.id   AF-A0A1Q3M8M8-F1
#
_cell.length_a   1.000
_cell.length_b   1.000
_cell.length_c   1.000
_cell.angle_alpha   90.00
_cell.angle_beta   90.00
_cell.angle_gamma   90.00
#
_symmetry.space_group_name_H-M   'P 1'
#
loop_
_entity.id
_entity.type
_entity.pdbx_description
1 polymer ?
#
loop_
_entity_poly.entity_id
_entity_poly.type
_entity_poly.pdbx_seq_one_letter_code
_entity_poly.pdbx_strand_id
1 'polypeptide(L)'
;MIPLALGYATVNIYTQIGLVTLIGLISKHGILMVEFANELQLHEGLNKQAAILKAAQIRLRPILMTTAAMVFGLIPLLFATGAGAHSRFGLGLVIVCGMLIGTFFTLFVLPTIYSLLARQHNQSSARVQELQKIDAMESQA
;
A
#
# COMPACT_ATOMS: atom_id res chain seq x y z
N MET A 1 8.90 -12.82 -8.55
CA MET A 1 10.23 -13.38 -8.86
C MET A 1 10.29 -14.91 -8.83
N ILE A 2 9.41 -15.59 -8.10
CA ILE A 2 9.38 -17.07 -8.05
C ILE A 2 8.96 -17.75 -9.39
N PRO A 3 7.99 -17.23 -10.19
CA PRO A 3 7.63 -17.86 -11.46
C PRO A 3 8.64 -17.63 -12.60
N LEU A 4 9.36 -16.50 -12.53
CA LEU A 4 10.37 -16.12 -13.52
C LEU A 4 11.67 -16.92 -13.33
N ALA A 5 12.01 -17.26 -12.08
CA ALA A 5 13.17 -18.06 -11.74
C ALA A 5 13.01 -19.56 -12.07
N LEU A 6 11.78 -20.05 -12.22
CA LEU A 6 11.46 -21.43 -12.60
C LEU A 6 11.41 -21.67 -14.13
N GLY A 7 11.67 -20.65 -14.96
CA GLY A 7 11.84 -20.83 -16.42
C GLY A 7 10.56 -20.79 -17.27
N TYR A 8 9.43 -20.29 -16.75
CA TYR A 8 8.14 -20.28 -17.47
C TYR A 8 7.91 -19.06 -18.40
N ALA A 9 8.76 -18.02 -18.39
CA ALA A 9 8.62 -16.85 -19.27
C ALA A 9 9.94 -16.09 -19.52
N THR A 10 10.17 -15.67 -20.77
CA THR A 10 11.30 -14.80 -21.19
C THR A 10 11.00 -13.33 -20.89
N VAL A 11 12.03 -12.54 -20.56
CA VAL A 11 11.92 -11.07 -20.47
C VAL A 11 11.57 -10.51 -21.85
N ASN A 12 10.30 -10.16 -22.02
CA ASN A 12 9.74 -9.59 -23.24
C ASN A 12 9.03 -8.26 -22.94
N ILE A 13 8.64 -7.52 -23.98
CA ILE A 13 7.98 -6.22 -23.82
C ILE A 13 6.70 -6.29 -22.97
N TYR A 14 5.94 -7.40 -23.05
CA TYR A 14 4.73 -7.60 -22.25
C TYR A 14 5.03 -7.79 -20.76
N THR A 15 6.08 -8.54 -20.42
CA THR A 15 6.53 -8.68 -19.02
C THR A 15 7.05 -7.35 -18.46
N GLN A 16 7.72 -6.54 -19.28
CA GLN A 16 8.18 -5.20 -18.89
C GLN A 16 7.00 -4.25 -18.63
N ILE A 17 6.02 -4.22 -19.54
CA ILE A 17 4.78 -3.46 -19.33
C ILE A 17 4.08 -3.90 -18.04
N GLY A 18 3.99 -5.22 -17.80
CA GLY A 18 3.43 -5.76 -16.56
C GLY A 18 4.16 -5.29 -15.31
N LEU A 19 5.50 -5.23 -15.34
CA LEU A 19 6.31 -4.68 -14.25
C LEU A 19 6.03 -3.18 -14.04
N VAL A 20 5.92 -2.39 -15.11
CA VAL A 20 5.59 -0.95 -15.00
C VAL A 20 4.19 -0.76 -14.41
N THR A 21 3.20 -1.55 -14.83
CA THR A 21 1.86 -1.53 -14.24
C THR A 21 1.90 -1.88 -12.74
N LEU A 22 2.69 -2.88 -12.36
CA LEU A 22 2.86 -3.26 -10.96
C LEU A 22 3.45 -2.14 -10.11
N ILE A 23 4.44 -1.41 -10.62
CA ILE A 23 5.02 -0.26 -9.91
C ILE A 23 3.92 0.74 -9.57
N GLY A 24 3.06 1.08 -10.53
CA GLY A 24 1.95 2.00 -10.31
C GLY A 24 0.91 1.47 -9.31
N LEU A 25 0.48 0.21 -9.47
CA LEU A 25 -0.52 -0.42 -8.60
C LEU A 25 -0.04 -0.52 -7.15
N ILE A 26 1.18 -1.04 -6.93
CA ILE A 26 1.74 -1.21 -5.59
C ILE A 26 2.03 0.15 -4.97
N SER A 27 2.57 1.11 -5.73
CA SER A 27 2.84 2.46 -5.22
C SER A 27 1.56 3.18 -4.81
N LYS A 28 0.46 3.04 -5.55
CA LYS A 28 -0.85 3.58 -5.15
C LYS A 28 -1.29 3.02 -3.80
N HIS A 29 -1.11 1.73 -3.55
CA HIS A 29 -1.43 1.14 -2.26
C HIS A 29 -0.47 1.61 -1.16
N GLY A 30 0.81 1.81 -1.44
CA GLY A 30 1.76 2.37 -0.48
C GLY A 30 1.46 3.81 -0.08
N ILE A 31 1.36 4.71 -1.07
CA ILE A 31 1.17 6.16 -0.88
C ILE A 31 -0.10 6.42 -0.06
N LEU A 32 -1.22 5.84 -0.46
CA LEU A 32 -2.48 6.02 0.27
C LEU A 32 -2.43 5.49 1.71
N MET A 33 -1.59 4.50 2.02
CA MET A 33 -1.49 4.00 3.41
C MET A 33 -0.73 4.97 4.29
N VAL A 34 0.37 5.53 3.78
CA VAL A 34 1.15 6.57 4.46
C VAL A 34 0.31 7.83 4.63
N GLU A 35 -0.44 8.22 3.60
CA GLU A 35 -1.33 9.38 3.62
C GLU A 35 -2.41 9.24 4.68
N PHE A 36 -3.13 8.10 4.73
CA PHE A 36 -4.12 7.84 5.79
C PHE A 36 -3.48 7.83 7.18
N ALA A 37 -2.26 7.30 7.33
CA ALA A 37 -1.56 7.32 8.62
C ALA A 37 -1.18 8.75 9.03
N ASN A 38 -0.72 9.59 8.10
CA ASN A 38 -0.43 11.00 8.36
C ASN A 38 -1.70 11.77 8.73
N GLU A 39 -2.79 11.56 7.98
CA GLU A 39 -4.09 12.16 8.24
C GLU A 39 -4.58 11.83 9.66
N LEU A 40 -4.45 10.57 10.07
CA LEU A 40 -4.80 10.12 11.43
C LEU A 40 -3.91 10.72 12.51
N GLN A 41 -2.62 11.01 12.23
CA GLN A 41 -1.78 11.75 13.18
C GLN A 41 -2.22 13.21 13.31
N LEU A 42 -2.57 13.86 12.20
CA LEU A 42 -2.92 15.27 12.13
C LEU A 42 -4.31 15.56 12.72
N HIS A 43 -5.32 14.79 12.32
CA HIS A 43 -6.72 15.05 12.68
C HIS A 43 -7.13 14.40 14.01
N GLU A 44 -6.62 13.20 14.31
CA GLU A 44 -6.98 12.49 15.53
C GLU A 44 -5.90 12.59 16.63
N GLY A 45 -4.77 13.27 16.35
CA GLY A 45 -3.67 13.41 17.31
C GLY A 45 -3.05 12.07 17.72
N LEU A 46 -3.15 11.04 16.87
CA LEU A 46 -2.61 9.71 17.18
C LEU A 46 -1.08 9.71 17.13
N ASN A 47 -0.46 8.91 18.00
CA ASN A 47 0.95 8.57 17.90
C ASN A 47 1.20 7.78 16.61
N LYS A 48 2.37 7.96 15.97
CA LYS A 48 2.70 7.33 14.67
C LYS A 48 2.43 5.83 14.58
N GLN A 49 2.65 5.09 15.67
CA GLN A 49 2.38 3.64 15.76
C GLN A 49 0.88 3.32 15.77
N ALA A 50 0.10 4.08 16.52
CA ALA A 50 -1.35 3.91 16.58
C ALA A 50 -2.00 4.33 15.24
N ALA A 51 -1.52 5.42 14.65
CA ALA A 51 -2.00 5.94 13.38
C ALA A 51 -1.79 4.95 12.23
N ILE A 52 -0.58 4.36 12.12
CA ILE A 52 -0.30 3.39 11.05
C ILE A 52 -1.05 2.08 11.23
N LEU A 53 -1.26 1.64 12.47
CA LEU A 53 -2.06 0.43 12.75
C LEU A 53 -3.52 0.64 12.35
N LYS A 54 -4.10 1.80 12.71
CA LYS A 54 -5.48 2.16 12.34
C LYS A 54 -5.62 2.35 10.81
N ALA A 55 -4.65 3.02 10.17
CA ALA A 55 -4.61 3.14 8.71
C ALA A 55 -4.56 1.77 8.02
N ALA A 56 -3.73 0.85 8.50
CA ALA A 56 -3.63 -0.50 7.96
C ALA A 56 -4.95 -1.26 8.07
N GLN A 57 -5.66 -1.15 9.20
CA GLN A 57 -6.98 -1.80 9.37
C GLN A 57 -8.03 -1.26 8.40
N ILE A 58 -8.10 0.06 8.22
CA ILE A 58 -9.05 0.71 7.29
C ILE A 58 -8.74 0.30 5.85
N ARG A 59 -7.46 0.21 5.49
CA ARG A 59 -7.03 -0.03 4.10
C ARG A 59 -6.90 -1.50 3.73
N LEU A 60 -6.85 -2.41 4.70
CA LEU A 60 -6.77 -3.85 4.47
C LEU A 60 -7.88 -4.34 3.53
N ARG A 61 -9.14 -3.97 3.81
CA ARG A 61 -10.29 -4.38 2.97
C ARG A 61 -10.17 -3.84 1.53
N PRO A 62 -9.96 -2.53 1.30
CA PRO A 62 -9.71 -1.99 -0.04
C PRO A 62 -8.54 -2.65 -0.79
N ILE A 63 -7.39 -2.87 -0.12
CA ILE A 63 -6.19 -3.46 -0.74
C ILE A 63 -6.48 -4.90 -1.17
N LEU A 64 -7.15 -5.69 -0.33
CA LEU A 64 -7.54 -7.05 -0.68
C LEU A 64 -8.59 -7.07 -1.79
N MET A 65 -9.54 -6.14 -1.80
CA MET A 65 -10.56 -6.02 -2.85
C MET A 65 -9.92 -5.78 -4.22
N THR A 66 -8.99 -4.83 -4.34
CA THR A 66 -8.30 -4.58 -5.61
C THR A 66 -7.40 -5.74 -6.01
N THR A 67 -6.73 -6.35 -5.03
CA THR A 67 -5.88 -7.52 -5.27
C THR A 67 -6.68 -8.68 -5.85
N ALA A 68 -7.79 -9.01 -5.21
CA ALA A 68 -8.70 -10.05 -5.68
C ALA A 68 -9.26 -9.72 -7.07
N ALA A 69 -9.78 -8.50 -7.26
CA ALA A 69 -10.36 -8.09 -8.54
C ALA A 69 -9.37 -8.23 -9.71
N MET A 70 -8.12 -7.82 -9.51
CA MET A 70 -7.11 -7.94 -10.57
C MET A 70 -6.69 -9.38 -10.81
N VAL A 71 -6.51 -10.17 -9.75
CA VAL A 71 -6.18 -11.59 -9.89
C VAL A 71 -7.29 -12.30 -10.65
N PHE A 72 -8.54 -12.17 -10.23
CA PHE A 72 -9.69 -12.77 -10.93
C PHE A 72 -9.86 -12.24 -12.36
N GLY A 73 -9.65 -10.94 -12.60
CA GLY A 73 -9.74 -10.35 -13.93
C GLY A 73 -8.66 -10.83 -14.89
N LEU A 74 -7.51 -11.27 -14.38
CA LEU A 74 -6.38 -11.76 -15.19
C LEU A 74 -6.33 -13.29 -15.28
N ILE A 75 -7.13 -14.03 -14.50
CA ILE A 75 -7.25 -15.49 -14.60
C ILE A 75 -7.49 -15.95 -16.06
N PRO A 76 -8.43 -15.37 -16.82
CA PRO A 76 -8.67 -15.80 -18.20
C PRO A 76 -7.44 -15.66 -19.11
N LEU A 77 -6.58 -14.67 -18.87
CA LEU A 77 -5.34 -14.48 -19.63
C LEU A 77 -4.32 -15.59 -19.36
N LEU A 78 -4.34 -16.19 -18.16
CA LEU A 78 -3.46 -17.30 -17.80
C LEU A 78 -3.87 -18.61 -18.48
N PHE A 79 -5.15 -18.78 -18.81
CA PHE A 79 -5.69 -19.96 -19.49
C PHE A 79 -5.90 -19.76 -21.00
N ALA A 80 -5.63 -18.56 -21.52
CA ALA A 80 -5.84 -18.25 -22.92
C ALA A 80 -4.87 -19.00 -23.84
N THR A 81 -5.41 -19.72 -24.83
CA THR A 81 -4.65 -20.42 -25.88
C THR A 81 -4.82 -19.71 -27.23
N GLY A 82 -3.81 -19.78 -28.10
CA GLY A 82 -3.85 -19.21 -29.45
C GLY A 82 -2.70 -18.25 -29.77
N ALA A 83 -2.84 -17.47 -30.84
CA ALA A 83 -1.80 -16.54 -31.28
C ALA A 83 -1.50 -15.47 -30.21
N GLY A 84 -0.23 -15.34 -29.83
CA GLY A 84 0.20 -14.42 -28.77
C GLY A 84 -0.13 -14.88 -27.34
N ALA A 85 -0.55 -16.14 -27.14
CA ALA A 85 -0.84 -16.69 -25.81
C ALA A 85 0.35 -16.57 -24.86
N HIS A 86 1.57 -16.92 -25.29
CA HIS A 86 2.77 -16.78 -24.45
C HIS A 86 3.01 -15.34 -23.98
N SER A 87 2.73 -14.36 -24.82
CA SER A 87 2.89 -12.94 -24.48
C SER A 87 1.86 -12.47 -23.45
N ARG A 88 0.59 -12.84 -23.63
CA ARG A 88 -0.52 -12.50 -22.71
C ARG A 88 -0.37 -13.22 -21.37
N PHE A 89 0.06 -14.48 -21.42
CA PHE A 89 0.38 -15.28 -20.24
C PHE A 89 1.48 -14.62 -19.40
N GLY A 90 2.58 -14.18 -20.04
CA GLY A 90 3.67 -13.48 -19.36
C GLY A 90 3.22 -12.19 -18.66
N LEU A 91 2.36 -11.39 -19.31
CA LEU A 91 1.77 -10.19 -18.71
C LEU A 91 0.91 -10.54 -17.48
N GLY A 92 -0.02 -11.48 -17.63
CA GLY A 92 -0.93 -11.90 -16.56
C GLY A 92 -0.16 -12.48 -15.37
N LEU A 93 0.83 -13.32 -15.64
CA LEU A 93 1.64 -13.99 -14.61
C LEU A 93 2.44 -12.98 -13.78
N VAL A 94 3.09 -12.02 -14.44
CA VAL A 94 3.84 -10.96 -13.77
C VAL A 94 2.93 -10.19 -12.82
N ILE A 95 1.78 -9.72 -13.31
CA ILE A 95 0.87 -8.90 -12.51
C ILE A 95 0.28 -9.70 -11.35
N VAL A 96 -0.22 -10.92 -11.58
CA VAL A 96 -0.83 -11.75 -10.53
C VAL A 96 0.17 -12.04 -9.41
N CYS A 97 1.36 -12.56 -9.75
CA CYS A 97 2.36 -12.88 -8.75
C CYS A 97 2.95 -11.63 -8.10
N GLY A 98 3.15 -10.56 -8.87
CA GLY A 98 3.65 -9.28 -8.37
C GLY A 98 2.70 -8.61 -7.39
N MET A 99 1.39 -8.67 -7.65
CA MET A 99 0.39 -8.13 -6.74
C MET A 99 0.24 -8.95 -5.47
N LEU A 100 0.26 -10.28 -5.55
CA LEU A 100 0.19 -11.12 -4.34
C LEU A 100 1.37 -10.85 -3.40
N ILE A 101 2.59 -10.79 -3.93
CA ILE A 101 3.79 -10.48 -3.15
C ILE A 101 3.78 -9.00 -2.72
N GLY A 102 3.43 -8.10 -3.62
CA GLY A 102 3.40 -6.65 -3.38
C GLY A 102 2.41 -6.27 -2.28
N THR A 103 1.21 -6.86 -2.29
CA THR A 103 0.20 -6.65 -1.25
C THR A 103 0.67 -7.12 0.11
N PHE A 104 1.34 -8.28 0.19
CA PHE A 104 1.96 -8.73 1.44
C PHE A 104 3.04 -7.74 1.91
N PHE A 105 3.90 -7.27 0.99
CA PHE A 105 4.93 -6.29 1.31
C PHE A 105 4.34 -4.96 1.78
N THR A 106 3.29 -4.47 1.11
CA THR A 106 2.60 -3.23 1.50
C THR A 106 1.92 -3.36 2.86
N LEU A 107 1.32 -4.50 3.20
CA LEU A 107 0.62 -4.65 4.48
C LEU A 107 1.55 -4.89 5.68
N PHE A 108 2.71 -5.51 5.49
CA PHE A 108 3.62 -5.84 6.61
C PHE A 108 4.85 -4.93 6.67
N VAL A 109 5.49 -4.69 5.52
CA VAL A 109 6.76 -3.95 5.48
C VAL A 109 6.52 -2.46 5.55
N LEU A 110 5.49 -1.95 4.87
CA LEU A 110 5.19 -0.52 4.84
C LEU A 110 4.84 0.04 6.23
N PRO A 111 3.99 -0.61 7.07
CA PRO A 111 3.73 -0.13 8.42
C PRO A 111 4.98 -0.13 9.31
N THR A 112 5.82 -1.15 9.14
CA THR A 112 7.07 -1.28 9.89
C THR A 112 8.03 -0.14 9.55
N ILE A 113 8.25 0.12 8.25
CA ILE A 113 9.09 1.23 7.79
C ILE A 113 8.52 2.57 8.26
N TYR A 114 7.21 2.76 8.15
CA TYR A 114 6.56 3.99 8.61
C TYR A 114 6.75 4.20 10.11
N SER A 115 6.58 3.18 10.94
CA SER A 115 6.82 3.29 12.40
C SER A 115 8.26 3.74 12.72
N LEU A 116 9.24 3.26 11.96
CA LEU A 116 10.65 3.62 12.14
C LEU A 116 10.99 5.02 11.62
N LEU A 117 10.59 5.35 10.39
CA LEU A 117 10.99 6.58 9.70
C LEU A 117 10.05 7.78 9.94
N ALA A 118 8.77 7.56 10.24
CA ALA A 118 7.82 8.65 10.35
C ALA A 118 8.17 9.58 11.51
N ARG A 119 8.13 10.88 11.22
CA ARG A 119 8.15 11.94 12.23
C ARG A 119 6.81 11.98 12.96
N GLN A 120 6.87 12.25 14.25
CA GLN A 120 5.69 12.48 15.07
C GLN A 120 5.13 13.88 14.72
N HIS A 121 3.95 13.95 14.12
CA HIS A 121 3.31 15.22 13.78
C HIS A 121 2.55 15.84 14.97
N ASN A 122 2.54 15.14 16.12
CA ASN A 122 1.76 15.48 17.32
C ASN A 122 2.32 16.66 18.16
N GLN A 123 3.41 17.32 17.74
CA GLN A 123 3.97 18.45 18.52
C GLN A 123 3.08 19.70 18.50
N SER A 124 2.18 19.84 17.52
CA SER A 124 1.21 20.93 17.50
C SER A 124 0.14 20.76 18.58
N SER A 125 -0.30 19.53 18.88
CA SER A 125 -1.34 19.26 19.88
C SER A 125 -0.87 19.44 21.32
N ALA A 126 0.43 19.20 21.61
CA ALA A 126 0.99 19.50 22.93
C ALA A 126 0.98 21.00 23.23
N ARG A 127 1.35 21.83 22.23
CA ARG A 127 1.33 23.29 22.34
C ARG A 127 -0.09 23.84 22.40
N VAL A 128 -1.03 23.25 21.65
CA VAL A 128 -2.46 23.63 21.70
C VAL A 128 -3.12 23.22 23.02
N GLN A 129 -2.78 22.05 23.59
CA GLN A 129 -3.23 21.68 24.95
C GLN A 129 -2.63 22.58 26.03
N GLU A 130 -1.37 23.00 25.87
CA GLU A 130 -0.71 23.91 26.80
C GLU A 130 -1.36 25.31 26.73
N LEU A 131 -1.65 25.80 25.52
CA LEU A 131 -2.39 27.04 25.29
C LEU A 131 -3.84 26.97 25.84
N GLN A 132 -4.56 25.87 25.63
CA GLN A 132 -5.89 25.66 26.20
C GLN A 132 -5.89 25.58 27.73
N LYS A 133 -4.84 25.02 28.32
CA LYS A 133 -4.68 25.01 29.78
C LYS A 133 -4.37 26.40 30.32
N ILE A 134 -3.60 27.21 29.59
CA ILE A 134 -3.30 28.60 29.95
C ILE A 134 -4.57 29.46 29.88
N ASP A 135 -5.36 29.36 28.79
CA ASP A 135 -6.65 30.08 28.67
C ASP A 135 -7.65 29.68 29.76
N ALA A 136 -7.67 28.39 30.13
CA ALA A 136 -8.53 27.90 31.22
C ALA A 136 -8.08 28.41 32.61
N MET A 137 -6.78 28.68 32.80
CA MET A 137 -6.25 29.28 34.03
C MET A 137 -6.49 30.80 34.09
N GLU A 138 -6.37 31.52 32.96
CA GLU A 138 -6.69 32.95 32.89
C GLU A 138 -8.18 33.24 33.11
N SER A 139 -9.07 32.37 32.62
CA SER A 139 -10.51 32.55 32.85
C SER A 139 -10.96 32.31 34.30
N GLN A 140 -10.07 31.81 35.16
CA GLN A 140 -10.34 31.52 36.58
C GLN A 140 -9.67 32.53 37.54
N ALA A 141 -8.91 33.50 37.02
CA ALA A 141 -8.25 34.57 37.77
C ALA A 141 -8.98 35.92 37.61
#